data_AF-A0A4U9HU04-F1
#
_entry.id   AF-A0A4U9HU04-F1
#
_cell.length_a   1.000
_cell.length_b   1.000
_cell.length_c   1.000
_cell.angle_alpha   90.00
_cell.angle_beta   90.00
_cell.angle_gamma   90.00
#
_symmetry.space_group_name_H-M   'P 1'
#
loop_
_entity.id
_entity.type
_entity.pdbx_description
1 polymer ?
#
loop_
_entity_poly.entity_id
_entity_poly.type
_entity_poly.pdbx_seq_one_letter_code
_entity_poly.pdbx_strand_id
1 'polypeptide(L)'
;MGLPEHTPVAAGMIDAHAGGIGTLGVDGSPEEKLAYVFGTSSCTMTSTRKPAFVPGVWGPYYAAMVPGFWLSEGGQSAAGAAIDRLLELHPRRRS
;
A
#
# COMPACT_ATOMS: atom_id res chain seq x y z
N MET A 1 10.75 -14.58 -22.09
CA MET A 1 11.40 -13.52 -21.28
C MET A 1 12.93 -13.48 -21.44
N GLY A 2 13.59 -14.50 -22.02
CA GLY A 2 15.05 -14.46 -22.21
C GLY A 2 15.87 -14.59 -20.91
N LEU A 3 15.27 -15.16 -19.85
CA LEU A 3 15.92 -15.40 -18.56
C LEU A 3 16.44 -16.85 -18.47
N PRO A 4 17.47 -17.11 -17.65
CA PRO A 4 17.96 -18.46 -17.40
C PRO A 4 16.84 -19.41 -16.93
N GLU A 5 16.97 -20.68 -17.30
CA GLU A 5 16.16 -21.74 -16.71
C GLU A 5 16.35 -21.77 -15.20
N HIS A 6 15.28 -22.09 -14.47
CA HIS A 6 15.25 -22.09 -13.01
C HIS A 6 15.43 -20.71 -12.33
N THR A 7 15.25 -19.60 -13.05
CA THR A 7 15.18 -18.27 -12.42
C THR A 7 14.11 -18.27 -11.31
N PRO A 8 14.46 -17.91 -10.05
CA PRO A 8 13.50 -17.90 -8.96
C PRO A 8 12.31 -16.99 -9.24
N VAL A 9 11.10 -17.46 -8.94
CA VAL A 9 9.87 -16.70 -9.08
C VAL A 9 9.22 -16.59 -7.70
N ALA A 10 9.03 -15.37 -7.23
CA ALA A 10 8.35 -15.12 -5.96
C ALA A 10 6.85 -15.44 -6.06
N ALA A 11 6.21 -15.70 -4.92
CA ALA A 11 4.76 -15.76 -4.87
C ALA A 11 4.13 -14.42 -5.31
N GLY A 12 2.95 -14.49 -5.93
CA GLY A 12 2.22 -13.30 -6.36
C GLY A 12 1.80 -12.41 -5.19
N MET A 13 1.60 -11.12 -5.48
CA MET A 13 1.25 -10.10 -4.48
C MET A 13 0.31 -9.05 -5.08
N ILE A 14 -0.52 -8.45 -4.23
CA ILE A 14 -1.35 -7.29 -4.58
C ILE A 14 -0.44 -6.06 -4.76
N ASP A 15 -0.76 -5.18 -5.70
CA ASP A 15 0.05 -4.01 -6.07
C ASP A 15 0.37 -3.07 -4.89
N ALA A 16 -0.64 -2.71 -4.09
CA ALA A 16 -0.46 -1.88 -2.91
C ALA A 16 0.45 -2.55 -1.88
N HIS A 17 0.34 -3.87 -1.70
CA HIS A 17 1.18 -4.63 -0.78
C HIS A 17 2.64 -4.67 -1.29
N ALA A 18 2.86 -4.80 -2.60
CA ALA A 18 4.18 -4.72 -3.20
C ALA A 18 4.82 -3.34 -3.01
N GLY A 19 4.06 -2.27 -3.21
CA GLY A 19 4.49 -0.90 -2.90
C GLY A 19 4.77 -0.70 -1.41
N GLY A 20 3.96 -1.32 -0.55
CA GLY A 20 4.15 -1.35 0.90
C GLY A 20 5.46 -2.00 1.31
N ILE A 21 5.77 -3.20 0.81
CA ILE A 21 7.05 -3.87 1.09
C ILE A 21 8.22 -3.07 0.54
N GLY A 22 8.10 -2.52 -0.68
CA GLY A 22 9.15 -1.71 -1.31
C GLY A 22 9.50 -0.45 -0.52
N THR A 23 8.61 0.04 0.33
CA THR A 23 8.83 1.24 1.17
C THR A 23 9.14 0.90 2.62
N LEU A 24 8.40 -0.05 3.23
CA LEU A 24 8.59 -0.49 4.60
C LEU A 24 9.86 -1.32 4.81
N GLY A 25 10.31 -2.02 3.77
CA GLY A 25 11.49 -2.88 3.81
C GLY A 25 12.82 -2.14 3.94
N VAL A 26 12.82 -0.81 3.85
CA VAL A 26 14.04 0.02 3.95
C VAL A 26 14.23 0.46 5.41
N ASP A 27 15.17 -0.16 6.13
CA ASP A 27 15.70 0.21 7.46
C ASP A 27 14.73 0.41 8.64
N GLY A 28 14.91 -0.31 9.75
CA GLY A 28 14.07 -0.15 10.96
C GLY A 28 12.84 -1.06 10.99
N SER A 29 12.07 -1.01 12.08
CA SER A 29 10.97 -1.96 12.30
C SER A 29 9.75 -1.62 11.43
N PRO A 30 9.07 -2.61 10.83
CA PRO A 30 7.77 -2.40 10.16
C PRO A 30 6.69 -1.80 11.09
N GLU A 31 6.82 -1.96 12.41
CA GLU A 31 5.88 -1.41 13.41
C GLU A 31 6.02 0.11 13.59
N GLU A 32 7.14 0.69 13.15
CA GLU A 32 7.45 2.12 13.31
C GLU A 32 7.06 2.94 12.07
N LYS A 33 6.41 2.31 11.10
CA LYS A 33 6.20 2.87 9.77
C LYS A 33 4.77 2.66 9.29
N LEU A 34 4.39 3.56 8.38
CA LEU A 34 3.15 3.48 7.61
C LEU A 34 3.52 3.54 6.13
N ALA A 35 3.22 2.48 5.39
CA ALA A 35 3.25 2.54 3.94
C ALA A 35 2.07 3.36 3.47
N TYR A 36 2.34 4.37 2.64
CA TYR A 36 1.30 5.14 2.00
C TYR A 36 1.48 5.09 0.48
N VAL A 37 0.71 4.20 -0.17
CA VAL A 37 0.81 3.95 -1.60
C VAL A 37 -0.22 4.81 -2.34
N PHE A 38 0.27 5.75 -3.13
CA PHE A 38 -0.55 6.73 -3.85
C PHE A 38 -0.78 6.35 -5.32
N GLY A 39 -1.97 6.69 -5.81
CA GLY A 39 -2.38 6.62 -7.21
C GLY A 39 -3.69 7.40 -7.40
N THR A 40 -4.58 6.93 -8.28
CA THR A 40 -5.95 7.47 -8.43
C THR A 40 -6.69 7.45 -7.08
N SER A 41 -6.60 6.34 -6.36
CA SER A 41 -6.93 6.17 -4.94
C SER A 41 -5.63 6.10 -4.11
N SER A 42 -5.74 5.88 -2.81
CA SER A 42 -4.57 5.60 -1.97
C SER A 42 -4.85 4.48 -0.95
N CYS A 43 -3.80 3.76 -0.58
CA CYS A 43 -3.83 2.68 0.41
C CYS A 43 -2.81 2.96 1.51
N THR A 44 -3.23 2.85 2.77
CA THR A 44 -2.40 3.00 3.96
C THR A 44 -2.26 1.67 4.68
N MET A 45 -1.02 1.25 4.96
CA MET A 45 -0.74 -0.06 5.54
C MET A 45 0.27 0.05 6.67
N THR A 46 -0.03 -0.56 7.81
CA THR A 46 0.88 -0.67 8.95
C THR A 46 0.89 -2.08 9.50
N SER A 47 1.97 -2.43 10.21
CA SER A 47 2.21 -3.79 10.71
C SER A 47 2.32 -3.80 12.24
N THR A 48 1.78 -4.82 12.88
CA THR A 48 1.88 -5.03 14.34
C THR A 48 2.23 -6.48 14.67
N ARG A 49 2.91 -6.74 15.79
CA ARG A 49 3.17 -8.12 16.26
C ARG A 49 1.95 -8.84 16.81
N LYS A 50 0.97 -8.10 17.31
CA LYS A 50 -0.29 -8.62 17.86
C LYS A 50 -1.46 -8.11 17.01
N PRO A 51 -2.54 -8.90 16.86
CA PRO A 51 -3.70 -8.46 16.09
C PRO A 51 -4.30 -7.19 16.71
N ALA A 52 -4.60 -6.19 15.88
CA ALA A 52 -5.26 -4.95 16.25
C ALA A 52 -6.52 -4.75 15.40
N PHE A 53 -7.67 -4.60 16.05
CA PHE A 53 -8.95 -4.35 15.40
C PHE A 53 -9.29 -2.86 15.56
N VAL A 54 -9.45 -2.17 14.43
CA VAL A 54 -9.73 -0.73 14.40
C VAL A 54 -11.00 -0.48 13.58
N PRO A 55 -12.03 0.18 14.12
CA PRO A 55 -13.23 0.50 13.36
C PRO A 55 -12.92 1.28 12.07
N GLY A 56 -13.43 0.80 10.94
CA GLY A 56 -13.22 1.43 9.63
C GLY A 56 -11.89 1.08 8.95
N VAL A 57 -11.08 0.19 9.53
CA VAL A 57 -9.83 -0.30 8.94
C VAL A 57 -9.97 -1.80 8.69
N TRP A 58 -9.50 -2.27 7.54
CA TRP A 58 -9.51 -3.69 7.19
C TRP A 58 -8.42 -4.46 7.95
N GLY A 59 -8.68 -5.74 8.23
CA GLY A 59 -7.80 -6.62 9.00
C GLY A 59 -8.23 -6.80 10.47
N PRO A 60 -7.33 -7.30 11.34
CA PRO A 60 -5.92 -7.57 11.09
C PRO A 60 -5.68 -8.87 10.29
N TYR A 61 -4.87 -8.80 9.23
CA TYR A 61 -4.53 -9.95 8.38
C TYR A 61 -3.13 -10.50 8.72
N TYR A 62 -3.04 -11.74 9.19
CA TYR A 62 -1.75 -12.33 9.58
C TYR A 62 -0.88 -12.68 8.38
N ALA A 63 0.40 -12.29 8.43
CA ALA A 63 1.43 -12.56 7.43
C ALA A 63 1.05 -12.15 5.99
N ALA A 64 0.11 -11.22 5.84
CA ALA A 64 -0.41 -10.80 4.53
C ALA A 64 0.56 -9.89 3.75
N MET A 65 1.55 -9.29 4.42
CA MET A 65 2.54 -8.41 3.81
C MET A 65 3.95 -8.69 4.33
N VAL A 66 4.17 -8.62 5.65
CA VAL A 66 5.47 -8.95 6.27
C VAL A 66 5.33 -10.25 7.09
N PRO A 67 6.21 -11.25 6.89
CA PRO A 67 6.16 -12.50 7.66
C PRO A 67 6.24 -12.27 9.17
N GLY A 68 5.36 -12.91 9.92
CA GLY A 68 5.31 -12.81 11.39
C GLY A 68 4.60 -11.57 11.95
N PHE A 69 4.06 -10.70 11.09
CA PHE A 69 3.29 -9.52 11.50
C PHE A 69 1.82 -9.62 11.06
N TRP A 70 0.98 -8.81 11.70
CA TRP A 70 -0.40 -8.57 11.32
C TRP A 70 -0.49 -7.26 10.54
N LEU A 71 -1.18 -7.28 9.41
CA LEU A 71 -1.42 -6.11 8.57
C LEU A 71 -2.75 -5.47 8.92
N SER A 72 -2.75 -4.15 9.10
CA SER A 72 -3.95 -3.31 9.08
C SER A 72 -3.91 -2.44 7.83
N GLU A 73 -5.01 -2.44 7.08
CA GLU A 73 -5.11 -1.76 5.79
C GLU A 73 -6.27 -0.76 5.79
N GLY A 74 -5.97 0.50 5.49
CA GLY A 74 -6.95 1.54 5.22
C GLY A 74 -6.82 2.06 3.80
N GLY A 75 -7.75 2.91 3.39
CA GLY A 75 -7.68 3.51 2.07
C GLY A 75 -8.54 4.74 1.92
N GLN A 76 -8.20 5.54 0.91
CA GLN A 76 -9.02 6.65 0.44
C GLN A 76 -9.38 6.38 -1.02
N SER A 77 -10.66 6.30 -1.33
CA SER A 77 -11.14 5.96 -2.68
C SER A 77 -10.79 7.02 -3.73
N ALA A 78 -10.47 8.24 -3.32
CA ALA A 78 -10.01 9.32 -4.18
C ALA A 78 -8.84 10.05 -3.52
N ALA A 79 -7.65 9.95 -4.13
CA ALA A 79 -6.45 10.68 -3.73
C ALA A 79 -5.95 11.51 -4.92
N GLY A 80 -5.21 10.89 -5.86
CA GLY A 80 -4.85 11.51 -7.13
C GLY A 80 -6.08 11.98 -7.90
N ALA A 81 -7.14 11.17 -7.94
CA ALA A 81 -8.40 11.54 -8.59
C ALA A 81 -9.03 12.83 -8.03
N ALA A 82 -8.90 13.07 -6.72
CA ALA A 82 -9.42 14.28 -6.09
C ALA A 82 -8.60 15.51 -6.50
N ILE A 83 -7.27 15.38 -6.57
CA ILE A 83 -6.37 16.42 -7.03
C ILE A 83 -6.63 16.73 -8.51
N ASP A 84 -6.69 15.70 -9.35
CA ASP A 84 -7.01 15.82 -10.77
C ASP A 84 -8.32 16.58 -10.93
N ARG A 85 -9.37 16.16 -10.21
CA ARG A 85 -10.68 16.80 -10.26
C ARG A 85 -10.63 18.28 -9.87
N LEU A 86 -9.85 18.64 -8.87
CA LEU A 86 -9.66 20.04 -8.46
C LEU A 86 -8.98 20.86 -9.58
N LEU A 87 -7.97 20.30 -10.23
CA LEU A 87 -7.32 20.94 -11.39
C LEU A 87 -8.28 21.11 -12.57
N GLU A 88 -9.18 20.14 -12.79
CA GLU A 88 -10.21 20.25 -13.84
C GLU A 88 -11.20 21.40 -13.60
N LEU A 89 -11.48 21.68 -12.33
CA LEU A 89 -12.38 22.74 -11.91
C LEU A 89 -11.69 24.12 -11.92
N HIS A 90 -10.37 24.19 -12.11
CA HIS A 90 -9.66 25.45 -12.12
C HIS A 90 -10.09 26.32 -13.33
N PRO A 91 -10.49 27.60 -13.12
CA PRO A 91 -10.91 28.50 -14.19
C PRO A 91 -9.96 28.65 -15.39
N ARG A 92 -8.65 28.48 -15.21
CA ARG A 92 -7.65 28.59 -16.30
C ARG A 92 -7.62 27.38 -17.23
N ARG A 93 -8.21 26.23 -16.87
CA ARG A 93 -8.31 25.08 -17.78
C ARG A 93 -9.40 25.25 -18.84
N ARG A 94 -10.28 26.25 -18.68
CA ARG A 94 -11.39 26.55 -19.60
C ARG A 94 -11.06 27.62 -20.66
N SER A 95 -9.82 28.10 -20.74
CA SER A 95 -9.35 29.04 -21.79
C SER A 95 -8.60 28.34 -22.90
#